data_AF-A0A1A0HK51-F1
#
_entry.id   AF-A0A1A0HK51-F1
#
_cell.length_a   1.000
_cell.length_b   1.000
_cell.length_c   1.000
_cell.angle_alpha   90.00
_cell.angle_beta   90.00
_cell.angle_gamma   90.00
#
_symmetry.space_group_name_H-M   'P 1'
#
loop_
_entity.id
_entity.type
_entity.pdbx_description
1 polymer ?
#
loop_
_entity_poly.entity_id
_entity_poly.type
_entity_poly.pdbx_seq_one_letter_code
_entity_poly.pdbx_strand_id
1 'polypeptide(L)'
;MIRGNYSLAKEVRKSEQKSKLKIQSRQKHQSKLEQLSSTDPIRVFLQIEKLENITGPDQFQQKKLAKLRQDWSFIRKNKLQEEKVNSFLANRKKAQDAKEKEQRKLRGKDSVYFNPELNPLGKVPDINNVTYDCDCLPNIAKPSKVTQMYEQDELVLHYNIRPPKGSPPKFYKNVQNTQRR
;
A
#
# COMPACT_ATOMS: atom_id res chain seq x y z
N MET A 1 -21.14 56.99 -26.76
CA MET A 1 -21.16 55.55 -26.47
C MET A 1 -21.89 54.84 -27.62
N ILE A 2 -21.14 54.38 -28.62
CA ILE A 2 -21.71 53.81 -29.86
C ILE A 2 -22.16 52.37 -29.55
N ARG A 3 -23.47 52.12 -29.55
CA ARG A 3 -24.00 50.75 -29.48
C ARG A 3 -23.60 50.05 -30.79
N GLY A 4 -22.67 49.10 -30.69
CA GLY A 4 -22.20 48.36 -31.87
C GLY A 4 -23.36 47.75 -32.67
N ASN A 5 -23.25 47.79 -33.99
CA ASN A 5 -24.29 47.35 -34.92
C ASN A 5 -24.77 45.92 -34.58
N TYR A 6 -26.00 45.84 -34.09
CA TYR A 6 -26.70 44.59 -33.83
C TYR A 6 -26.92 43.85 -35.15
N SER A 7 -26.59 42.56 -35.20
CA SER A 7 -26.75 41.75 -36.41
C SER A 7 -27.36 40.40 -36.04
N LEU A 8 -28.60 40.18 -36.49
CA LEU A 8 -29.35 38.94 -36.28
C LEU A 8 -28.57 37.71 -36.75
N ALA A 9 -27.90 37.82 -37.90
CA ALA A 9 -27.05 36.75 -38.43
C ALA A 9 -25.89 36.37 -37.50
N LYS A 10 -25.29 37.35 -36.80
CA LYS A 10 -24.24 37.09 -35.80
C LYS A 10 -24.80 36.38 -34.57
N GLU A 11 -26.03 36.69 -34.16
CA GLU A 11 -26.67 36.02 -33.02
C GLU A 11 -27.10 34.59 -33.33
N VAL A 12 -27.67 34.36 -34.51
CA VAL A 12 -28.02 33.00 -34.99
C VAL A 12 -26.76 32.13 -35.09
N ARG A 13 -25.65 32.64 -35.66
CA ARG A 13 -24.38 31.89 -35.69
C ARG A 13 -23.86 31.57 -34.28
N LYS A 14 -23.97 32.52 -33.34
CA LYS A 14 -23.57 32.29 -31.94
C LYS A 14 -24.46 31.24 -31.26
N SER A 15 -25.77 31.24 -31.49
CA SER A 15 -26.68 30.27 -30.90
C SER A 15 -26.46 28.86 -31.48
N GLU A 16 -26.24 28.76 -32.80
CA GLU A 16 -25.84 27.52 -33.47
C GLU A 16 -24.51 26.98 -32.94
N GLN A 17 -23.50 27.84 -32.79
CA GLN A 17 -22.21 27.45 -32.22
C GLN A 17 -22.37 26.92 -30.79
N LYS A 18 -23.17 27.60 -29.96
CA LYS A 18 -23.48 27.12 -28.60
C LYS A 18 -24.21 25.77 -28.63
N SER A 19 -25.15 25.58 -29.54
CA SER A 19 -25.85 24.29 -29.71
C SER A 19 -24.88 23.17 -30.10
N LYS A 20 -24.02 23.41 -31.11
CA LYS A 20 -22.98 22.46 -31.55
C LYS A 20 -22.04 22.08 -30.41
N LEU A 21 -21.57 23.05 -29.63
CA LEU A 21 -20.70 22.80 -28.46
C LEU A 21 -21.41 21.97 -27.38
N LYS A 22 -22.70 22.23 -27.11
CA LYS A 22 -23.49 21.43 -26.16
C LYS A 22 -23.64 19.98 -26.64
N ILE A 23 -23.96 19.77 -27.91
CA ILE A 23 -24.08 18.42 -28.50
C ILE A 23 -22.74 17.69 -28.40
N GLN A 24 -21.65 18.34 -28.79
CA GLN A 24 -20.31 17.76 -28.72
C GLN A 24 -19.90 17.42 -27.28
N SER A 25 -20.22 18.29 -26.30
CA SER A 25 -19.96 18.02 -24.88
C SER A 25 -20.73 16.81 -24.38
N ARG A 26 -22.01 16.67 -24.75
CA ARG A 26 -22.83 15.50 -24.42
C ARG A 26 -22.29 14.22 -25.03
N GLN A 27 -21.91 14.27 -26.31
CA GLN A 27 -21.32 13.11 -27.01
C GLN A 27 -20.00 12.68 -26.36
N LYS A 28 -19.12 13.63 -26.02
CA LYS A 28 -17.87 13.35 -25.29
C LYS A 28 -18.13 12.71 -23.92
N HIS A 29 -19.12 13.23 -23.19
CA HIS A 29 -19.51 12.67 -21.90
C HIS A 29 -20.05 11.24 -22.03
N GLN A 30 -20.94 11.01 -22.98
CA GLN A 30 -21.53 9.70 -23.25
C GLN A 30 -20.47 8.68 -23.66
N SER A 31 -19.58 9.05 -24.59
CA SER A 31 -18.46 8.19 -25.00
C SER A 31 -17.56 7.85 -23.80
N LYS A 32 -17.29 8.81 -22.92
CA LYS A 32 -16.51 8.56 -21.69
C LYS A 32 -17.23 7.64 -20.71
N LEU A 33 -18.55 7.79 -20.55
CA LEU A 33 -19.37 6.87 -19.76
C LEU A 33 -19.27 5.43 -20.29
N GLU A 34 -19.44 5.24 -21.59
CA GLU A 34 -19.38 3.92 -22.23
C GLU A 34 -18.01 3.28 -22.05
N GLN A 35 -16.93 4.03 -22.32
CA GLN A 35 -15.56 3.56 -22.11
C GLN A 35 -15.30 3.13 -20.66
N LEU A 36 -15.68 3.96 -19.69
CA LEU A 36 -15.43 3.67 -18.28
C LEU A 36 -16.42 2.66 -17.68
N SER A 37 -17.58 2.47 -18.29
CA SER A 37 -18.55 1.45 -17.87
C SER A 37 -18.05 0.03 -18.12
N SER A 38 -17.31 -0.17 -19.21
CA SER A 38 -16.71 -1.46 -19.58
C SER A 38 -15.35 -1.70 -18.93
N THR A 39 -14.70 -0.65 -18.43
CA THR A 39 -13.39 -0.73 -17.78
C THR A 39 -13.51 -1.20 -16.32
N ASP A 40 -12.59 -2.06 -15.88
CA ASP A 40 -12.53 -2.49 -14.47
C ASP A 40 -12.00 -1.34 -13.57
N PRO A 41 -12.79 -0.81 -12.62
CA PRO A 41 -12.40 0.32 -11.78
C PRO A 41 -11.25 -0.04 -10.83
N ILE A 42 -11.18 -1.31 -10.39
CA ILE A 42 -10.10 -1.82 -9.54
C ILE A 42 -8.75 -1.75 -10.27
N ARG A 43 -8.72 -2.06 -11.57
CA ARG A 43 -7.48 -1.97 -12.36
C ARG A 43 -6.99 -0.53 -12.47
N VAL A 44 -7.90 0.41 -12.70
CA VAL A 44 -7.60 1.86 -12.73
C VAL A 44 -6.98 2.28 -11.41
N PHE A 45 -7.61 1.89 -10.29
CA PHE A 45 -7.12 2.21 -8.95
C PHE A 45 -5.73 1.62 -8.68
N LEU A 46 -5.52 0.33 -8.95
CA LEU A 46 -4.21 -0.32 -8.76
C LEU A 46 -3.12 0.30 -9.65
N GLN A 47 -3.48 0.76 -10.85
CA GLN A 47 -2.54 1.43 -11.74
C GLN A 47 -2.15 2.82 -11.21
N ILE A 48 -3.09 3.54 -10.58
CA ILE A 48 -2.78 4.80 -9.88
C ILE A 48 -1.78 4.54 -8.77
N GLU A 49 -2.04 3.55 -7.90
CA GLU A 49 -1.13 3.24 -6.78
C GLU A 49 0.26 2.84 -7.26
N LYS A 50 0.34 2.03 -8.33
CA LYS A 50 1.62 1.65 -8.92
C LYS A 50 2.41 2.86 -9.42
N LEU A 51 1.75 3.84 -10.05
CA LEU A 51 2.42 5.04 -10.57
C LEU A 51 2.77 6.03 -9.45
N GLU A 52 1.99 6.08 -8.36
CA GLU A 52 2.28 6.93 -7.20
C GLU A 52 3.48 6.42 -6.39
N ASN A 53 3.73 5.12 -6.38
CA ASN A 53 4.85 4.51 -5.66
C ASN A 53 6.19 4.59 -6.42
N ILE A 54 6.23 5.12 -7.65
CA ILE A 54 7.47 5.26 -8.43
C ILE A 54 8.20 6.53 -7.99
N THR A 55 9.42 6.38 -7.47
CA THR A 55 10.30 7.51 -7.14
C THR A 55 10.91 8.10 -8.42
N GLY A 56 10.62 9.37 -8.71
CA GLY A 56 11.11 10.07 -9.92
C GLY A 56 10.31 9.78 -11.21
N PRO A 57 9.00 10.06 -11.25
CA PRO A 57 8.16 9.72 -12.40
C PRO A 57 8.43 10.59 -13.62
N ASP A 58 8.55 9.95 -14.78
CA ASP A 58 8.72 10.60 -16.08
C ASP A 58 7.50 11.45 -16.48
N GLN A 59 7.67 12.45 -17.36
CA GLN A 59 6.60 13.36 -17.78
C GLN A 59 5.41 12.60 -18.41
N PHE A 60 5.69 11.51 -19.14
CA PHE A 60 4.64 10.64 -19.67
C PHE A 60 3.85 9.95 -18.56
N GLN A 61 4.54 9.46 -17.53
CA GLN A 61 3.92 8.80 -16.38
C GLN A 61 3.06 9.78 -15.59
N GLN A 62 3.51 11.02 -15.41
CA GLN A 62 2.73 12.09 -14.77
C GLN A 62 1.45 12.41 -15.55
N LYS A 63 1.54 12.55 -16.88
CA LYS A 63 0.36 12.76 -17.75
C LYS A 63 -0.62 11.59 -17.66
N LYS A 64 -0.11 10.36 -17.64
CA LYS A 64 -0.93 9.14 -17.51
C LYS A 64 -1.61 9.07 -16.15
N LEU A 65 -0.90 9.35 -15.07
CA LEU A 65 -1.42 9.41 -13.70
C LEU A 65 -2.54 10.45 -13.59
N ALA A 66 -2.35 11.64 -14.18
CA ALA A 66 -3.38 12.69 -14.21
C ALA A 66 -4.66 12.21 -14.93
N LYS A 67 -4.53 11.52 -16.07
CA LYS A 67 -5.68 10.91 -16.78
C LYS A 67 -6.38 9.87 -15.93
N LEU A 68 -5.64 8.93 -15.34
CA LEU A 68 -6.22 7.87 -14.49
C LEU A 68 -6.93 8.46 -13.26
N ARG A 69 -6.39 9.50 -12.63
CA ARG A 69 -7.05 10.22 -11.53
C ARG A 69 -8.36 10.88 -12.00
N GLN A 70 -8.36 11.50 -13.17
CA GLN A 70 -9.59 12.05 -13.76
C GLN A 70 -10.62 10.96 -14.03
N ASP A 71 -10.21 9.82 -14.57
CA ASP A 71 -11.09 8.69 -14.87
C ASP A 71 -11.66 8.07 -13.59
N TRP A 72 -10.83 7.88 -12.56
CA TRP A 72 -11.27 7.45 -11.24
C TRP A 72 -12.28 8.42 -10.61
N SER A 73 -12.01 9.73 -10.70
CA SER A 73 -12.94 10.75 -10.21
C SER A 73 -14.27 10.72 -10.97
N PHE A 74 -14.24 10.41 -12.27
CA PHE A 74 -15.42 10.31 -13.12
C PHE A 74 -16.26 9.07 -12.78
N ILE A 75 -15.60 7.92 -12.56
CA ILE A 75 -16.24 6.68 -12.08
C ILE A 75 -16.99 6.94 -10.78
N ARG A 76 -16.33 7.61 -9.81
CA ARG A 76 -16.93 7.91 -8.51
C ARG A 76 -18.09 8.91 -8.59
N LYS A 77 -17.96 9.96 -9.40
CA LYS A 77 -19.01 10.98 -9.58
C LYS A 77 -20.26 10.42 -10.25
N ASN A 78 -20.09 9.55 -11.25
CA ASN A 78 -21.19 8.95 -12.00
C ASN A 78 -21.66 7.60 -11.43
N LYS A 79 -21.13 7.18 -10.27
CA LYS A 79 -21.49 5.92 -9.59
C LYS A 79 -21.36 4.68 -10.49
N LEU A 80 -20.36 4.68 -11.38
CA LEU A 80 -20.10 3.55 -12.25
C LEU A 80 -19.58 2.36 -11.40
N GLN A 81 -20.26 1.22 -11.51
CA GLN A 81 -19.89 -0.02 -10.80
C GLN A 81 -19.71 0.18 -9.27
N GLU A 82 -20.60 0.98 -8.67
CA GLU A 82 -20.51 1.44 -7.27
C GLU A 82 -20.33 0.30 -6.26
N GLU A 83 -21.05 -0.81 -6.42
CA GLU A 83 -20.97 -1.97 -5.52
C GLU A 83 -19.56 -2.59 -5.49
N LYS A 84 -18.94 -2.75 -6.67
CA LYS A 84 -17.56 -3.28 -6.78
C LYS A 84 -16.56 -2.32 -6.16
N VAL A 85 -16.70 -1.02 -6.40
CA VAL A 85 -15.81 0.00 -5.84
C VAL A 85 -15.93 0.05 -4.32
N ASN A 86 -17.15 0.08 -3.80
CA ASN A 86 -17.41 0.18 -2.36
C ASN A 86 -16.95 -1.06 -1.61
N SER A 87 -17.24 -2.26 -2.13
CA SER A 87 -16.76 -3.53 -1.55
C SER A 87 -15.23 -3.60 -1.53
N PHE A 88 -14.56 -3.19 -2.61
CA PHE A 88 -13.11 -3.14 -2.68
C PHE A 88 -12.50 -2.17 -1.64
N LEU A 89 -13.03 -0.94 -1.56
CA LEU A 89 -12.55 0.05 -0.58
C LEU A 89 -12.84 -0.39 0.87
N ALA A 90 -13.98 -1.00 1.13
CA ALA A 90 -14.33 -1.53 2.45
C ALA A 90 -13.37 -2.66 2.85
N ASN A 91 -13.06 -3.59 1.94
CA ASN A 91 -12.12 -4.68 2.21
C ASN A 91 -10.71 -4.14 2.48
N ARG A 92 -10.26 -3.13 1.75
CA ARG A 92 -8.97 -2.49 1.97
C ARG A 92 -8.89 -1.80 3.34
N LYS A 93 -9.94 -1.06 3.73
CA LYS A 93 -10.03 -0.46 5.06
C LYS A 93 -10.01 -1.52 6.16
N LYS A 94 -10.84 -2.57 6.04
CA LYS A 94 -10.84 -3.70 6.99
C LYS A 94 -9.45 -4.33 7.14
N ALA A 95 -8.71 -4.50 6.03
CA ALA A 95 -7.35 -5.03 6.06
C ALA A 95 -6.36 -4.09 6.76
N GLN A 96 -6.48 -2.77 6.55
CA GLN A 96 -5.67 -1.77 7.24
C GLN A 96 -6.00 -1.74 8.75
N ASP A 97 -7.28 -1.71 9.11
CA ASP A 97 -7.74 -1.74 10.49
C ASP A 97 -7.28 -3.01 11.22
N ALA A 98 -7.32 -4.17 10.53
CA ALA A 98 -6.81 -5.42 11.06
C ALA A 98 -5.30 -5.36 11.34
N LYS A 99 -4.50 -4.82 10.41
CA LYS A 99 -3.06 -4.62 10.60
C LYS A 99 -2.76 -3.67 11.77
N GLU A 100 -3.48 -2.56 11.88
CA GLU A 100 -3.32 -1.60 12.97
C GLU A 100 -3.69 -2.23 14.33
N LYS A 101 -4.78 -3.00 14.39
CA LYS A 101 -5.17 -3.76 15.59
C LYS A 101 -4.12 -4.79 15.97
N GLU A 102 -3.56 -5.51 15.00
CA GLU A 102 -2.48 -6.48 15.24
C GLU A 102 -1.21 -5.79 15.75
N GLN A 103 -0.85 -4.64 15.18
CA GLN A 103 0.30 -3.84 15.63
C GLN A 103 0.12 -3.32 17.06
N ARG A 104 -1.09 -2.93 17.45
CA ARG A 104 -1.41 -2.44 18.81
C ARG A 104 -1.62 -3.56 19.84
N LYS A 105 -1.79 -4.81 19.40
CA LYS A 105 -2.13 -5.93 20.29
C LYS A 105 -1.00 -6.20 21.30
N LEU A 106 -1.31 -6.14 22.59
CA LEU A 106 -0.38 -6.59 23.64
C LEU A 106 -0.33 -8.12 23.64
N ARG A 107 0.85 -8.67 23.33
CA ARG A 107 1.04 -10.12 23.22
C ARG A 107 1.51 -10.77 24.52
N GLY A 108 1.93 -10.00 25.53
CA GLY A 108 2.41 -10.55 26.80
C GLY A 108 3.58 -11.51 26.56
N LYS A 109 3.49 -12.71 27.16
CA LYS A 109 4.50 -13.78 27.07
C LYS A 109 4.81 -14.24 25.65
N ASP A 110 3.85 -14.08 24.73
CA ASP A 110 3.99 -14.52 23.35
C ASP A 110 4.77 -13.52 22.48
N SER A 111 5.08 -12.33 23.00
CA SER A 111 5.86 -11.31 22.27
C SER A 111 7.33 -11.69 22.14
N VAL A 112 7.96 -11.32 21.02
CA VAL A 112 9.42 -11.36 20.90
C VAL A 112 10.09 -10.48 21.97
N TYR A 113 9.47 -9.35 22.31
CA TYR A 113 9.98 -8.36 23.26
C TYR A 113 9.62 -8.65 24.72
N PHE A 114 8.99 -9.79 25.02
CA PHE A 114 8.65 -10.15 26.40
C PHE A 114 9.90 -10.36 27.25
N ASN A 115 9.98 -9.61 28.34
CA ASN A 115 10.97 -9.79 29.39
C ASN A 115 10.24 -9.67 30.75
N PRO A 116 10.22 -10.70 31.60
CA PRO A 116 9.44 -10.69 32.84
C PRO A 116 9.80 -9.52 33.78
N GLU A 117 11.05 -9.07 33.78
CA GLU A 117 11.51 -7.99 34.66
C GLU A 117 11.33 -6.60 34.03
N LEU A 118 11.65 -6.47 32.74
CA LEU A 118 11.74 -5.15 32.08
C LEU A 118 10.55 -4.84 31.17
N ASN A 119 9.87 -5.84 30.63
CA ASN A 119 8.72 -5.69 29.73
C ASN A 119 7.73 -6.86 29.86
N PRO A 120 7.05 -6.99 31.00
CA PRO A 120 6.15 -8.12 31.28
C PRO A 120 4.90 -8.13 30.36
N LEU A 121 4.61 -7.02 29.69
CA LEU A 121 3.50 -6.91 28.76
C LEU A 121 3.89 -7.24 27.31
N GLY A 122 5.19 -7.45 27.04
CA GLY A 122 5.69 -7.72 25.70
C GLY A 122 5.40 -6.59 24.71
N LYS A 123 5.39 -5.34 25.18
CA LYS A 123 5.19 -4.16 24.34
C LYS A 123 6.33 -4.01 23.33
N VAL A 124 6.02 -3.46 22.16
CA VAL A 124 7.06 -3.05 21.21
C VAL A 124 7.79 -1.84 21.80
N PRO A 125 9.13 -1.86 21.86
CA PRO A 125 9.91 -0.70 22.31
C PRO A 125 9.70 0.53 21.42
N ASP A 126 9.71 1.72 22.02
CA ASP A 126 9.63 2.98 21.27
C ASP A 126 10.95 3.24 20.55
N ILE A 127 10.88 3.45 19.24
CA ILE A 127 12.04 3.66 18.35
C ILE A 127 12.89 4.84 18.80
N ASN A 128 12.26 5.90 19.32
CA ASN A 128 12.95 7.10 19.81
C ASN A 128 13.90 6.82 20.98
N ASN A 129 13.72 5.70 21.69
CA ASN A 129 14.55 5.29 22.82
C ASN A 129 15.64 4.30 22.41
N VAL A 130 15.71 3.89 21.14
CA VAL A 130 16.68 2.93 20.62
C VAL A 130 17.81 3.70 19.94
N THR A 131 19.05 3.40 20.31
CA THR A 131 20.27 4.05 19.80
C THR A 131 20.62 3.71 18.34
N TYR A 132 19.83 2.88 17.67
CA TYR A 132 20.07 2.42 16.31
C TYR A 132 19.03 3.00 15.37
N ASP A 133 19.47 3.45 14.19
CA ASP A 133 18.60 3.91 13.10
C ASP A 133 17.75 2.73 12.60
N CYS A 134 16.53 2.61 13.11
CA CYS A 134 15.62 1.52 12.77
C CYS A 134 14.24 2.12 12.49
N ASP A 135 13.78 2.01 11.23
CA ASP A 135 12.60 2.75 10.77
C ASP A 135 11.28 2.29 11.40
N CYS A 136 11.19 1.06 11.94
CA CYS A 136 10.09 0.57 12.77
C CYS A 136 10.35 -0.83 13.35
N LEU A 137 9.97 -1.06 14.62
CA LEU A 137 10.00 -2.39 15.23
C LEU A 137 8.65 -3.13 15.06
N PRO A 138 8.61 -4.33 14.45
CA PRO A 138 7.36 -5.04 14.21
C PRO A 138 6.85 -5.80 15.44
N ASN A 139 5.54 -5.76 15.71
CA ASN A 139 4.89 -6.52 16.80
C ASN A 139 4.69 -8.02 16.46
N ILE A 140 5.77 -8.80 16.59
CA ILE A 140 5.83 -10.22 16.22
C ILE A 140 5.65 -11.13 17.45
N ALA A 141 4.98 -12.29 17.26
CA ALA A 141 4.92 -13.36 18.25
C ALA A 141 6.05 -14.39 18.09
N LYS A 142 6.47 -15.03 19.20
CA LYS A 142 7.31 -16.24 19.18
C LYS A 142 6.44 -17.46 18.80
N PRO A 143 6.91 -18.40 17.95
CA PRO A 143 8.17 -18.45 17.22
C PRO A 143 8.06 -17.89 15.79
N SER A 144 9.07 -17.13 15.37
CA SER A 144 9.24 -16.73 13.96
C SER A 144 9.43 -18.01 13.12
N LYS A 145 8.49 -18.29 12.21
CA LYS A 145 8.59 -19.41 11.26
C LYS A 145 9.60 -19.18 10.13
N VAL A 146 10.23 -18.01 10.09
CA VAL A 146 11.18 -17.64 9.03
C VAL A 146 12.58 -17.93 9.54
N THR A 147 13.19 -18.98 9.02
CA THR A 147 14.64 -19.21 9.13
C THR A 147 15.32 -18.15 8.27
N GLN A 148 15.72 -17.03 8.87
CA GLN A 148 16.53 -16.04 8.16
C GLN A 148 17.90 -16.69 7.90
N MET A 149 18.26 -16.84 6.62
CA MET A 149 19.63 -17.16 6.24
C MET A 149 20.41 -15.85 6.29
N TYR A 150 21.26 -15.70 7.29
CA TYR A 150 22.18 -14.58 7.36
C TYR A 150 23.34 -14.79 6.39
N GLU A 151 23.81 -13.71 5.79
CA GLU A 151 25.05 -13.74 5.03
C GLU A 151 26.22 -14.08 5.97
N GLN A 152 27.24 -14.76 5.42
CA GLN A 152 28.40 -15.17 6.20
C GLN A 152 29.26 -13.94 6.50
N ASP A 153 29.64 -13.75 7.76
CA ASP A 153 30.49 -12.62 8.18
C ASP A 153 31.74 -12.48 7.32
N GLU A 154 32.06 -11.24 6.92
CA GLU A 154 33.22 -10.93 6.09
C GLU A 154 34.53 -11.40 6.72
N LEU A 155 34.65 -11.32 8.05
CA LEU A 155 35.83 -11.81 8.78
C LEU A 155 35.97 -13.33 8.70
N VAL A 156 34.87 -14.08 8.70
CA VAL A 156 34.87 -15.54 8.59
C VAL A 156 35.38 -15.96 7.22
N LEU A 157 34.99 -15.22 6.17
CA LEU A 157 35.50 -15.39 4.81
C LEU A 157 36.98 -15.01 4.72
N HIS A 158 37.37 -13.86 5.29
CA HIS A 158 38.75 -13.35 5.27
C HIS A 158 39.74 -14.31 5.94
N TYR A 159 39.38 -14.85 7.11
CA TYR A 159 40.22 -15.79 7.85
C TYR A 159 40.02 -17.25 7.43
N ASN A 160 39.17 -17.53 6.42
CA ASN A 160 38.86 -18.87 5.92
C ASN A 160 38.54 -19.86 7.06
N ILE A 161 37.77 -19.40 8.04
CA ILE A 161 37.41 -20.19 9.22
C ILE A 161 36.44 -21.28 8.76
N ARG A 162 36.90 -22.53 8.75
CA ARG A 162 36.07 -23.67 8.39
C ARG A 162 35.44 -24.27 9.65
N PRO A 163 34.15 -24.62 9.62
CA PRO A 163 33.55 -25.36 10.72
C PRO A 163 34.31 -26.69 10.92
N PRO A 164 34.49 -27.14 12.18
CA PRO A 164 35.18 -28.39 12.47
C PRO A 164 34.47 -29.57 11.81
N LYS A 165 35.23 -30.57 11.38
CA LYS A 165 34.67 -31.79 10.78
C LYS A 165 33.88 -32.57 11.83
N GLY A 166 32.64 -32.94 11.50
CA GLY A 166 31.79 -33.79 12.35
C GLY A 166 30.39 -33.21 12.54
N SER A 167 29.55 -33.94 13.28
CA SER A 167 28.25 -33.43 13.70
C SER A 167 28.44 -32.31 14.72
N PRO A 168 27.56 -31.29 14.73
CA PRO A 168 27.60 -30.25 15.76
C PRO A 168 27.57 -30.87 17.16
N PRO A 169 28.27 -30.27 18.14
CA PRO A 169 28.32 -30.79 19.49
C PRO A 169 26.90 -30.88 20.04
N LYS A 170 26.46 -32.09 20.35
CA LYS A 170 25.22 -32.32 21.08
C LYS A 170 25.50 -31.95 22.54
N PHE A 171 24.83 -30.91 23.03
CA PHE A 171 24.86 -30.57 24.46
C PHE A 171 24.09 -31.65 25.23
N TYR A 172 24.76 -32.76 25.53
CA TYR A 172 24.23 -33.80 26.42
C TYR A 172 24.32 -33.32 27.87
N LYS A 173 23.50 -32.34 28.27
CA LYS A 173 23.16 -32.26 29.69
C LYS A 173 22.14 -33.37 29.95
N ASN A 174 22.62 -34.51 30.42
CA ASN A 174 21.75 -35.54 30.99
C ASN A 174 20.97 -34.89 32.14
N VAL A 175 19.64 -34.83 32.02
CA VAL A 175 18.77 -34.32 33.08
C VAL A 175 18.76 -35.37 34.19
N GLN A 176 19.64 -35.20 35.18
CA GLN A 176 19.85 -36.16 36.28
C GLN A 176 18.60 -36.36 37.17
N ASN A 177 17.58 -35.50 37.06
CA ASN A 177 16.38 -35.53 37.91
C ASN A 177 15.15 -36.23 37.27
N THR A 178 15.32 -36.99 36.18
CA THR A 178 14.19 -37.69 35.52
C THR A 178 14.02 -39.15 35.94
N GLN A 179 14.94 -39.71 36.72
CA GLN A 179 14.78 -41.05 37.27
C GLN A 179 13.92 -40.97 38.54
N ARG A 180 12.62 -41.24 38.39
CA ARG A 180 11.73 -41.52 39.53
C ARG A 180 12.23 -42.81 40.20
N ARG A 181 12.64 -42.73 41.46
CA ARG A 181 12.57 -43.85 42.39
C ARG A 181 11.27 -43.75 43.17
#